data_AF-A0A9Y3VYF5-F1
#
_entry.id   AF-A0A9Y3VYF5-F1
#
_cell.length_a   1.000
_cell.length_b   1.000
_cell.length_c   1.000
_cell.angle_alpha   90.00
_cell.angle_beta   90.00
_cell.angle_gamma   90.00
#
_symmetry.space_group_name_H-M   'P 1'
#
loop_
_entity.id
_entity.type
_entity.pdbx_description
1 polymer ?
#
loop_
_entity_poly.entity_id
_entity_poly.type
_entity_poly.pdbx_seq_one_letter_code
_entity_poly.pdbx_strand_id
1 'polypeptide(L)'
;LSNCNLSERSCAALSSVLSSRWSSLRELDLSINNLQDSGVKLLSAGLKMPNCTLEILNLSHCLVAAKGYTALASALSSNPSHLRELDLSYNHPDDSGMKLLSAGLKDPGWRLDTLSLAALHL
;
A
#
# COMPACT_ATOMS: atom_id res chain seq x y z
N LEU A 1 7.47 -9.29 6.92
CA LEU A 1 6.68 -10.48 6.52
C LEU A 1 6.85 -10.76 5.01
N SER A 2 8.06 -10.54 4.48
CA SER A 2 8.37 -10.83 3.08
C SER A 2 8.40 -12.35 2.84
N ASN A 3 7.92 -12.79 1.68
CA ASN A 3 7.95 -14.20 1.24
C ASN A 3 7.38 -15.20 2.27
N CYS A 4 6.20 -14.89 2.82
CA CYS A 4 5.57 -15.65 3.91
C CYS A 4 4.30 -16.40 3.48
N ASN A 5 3.97 -16.45 2.18
CA ASN A 5 2.75 -17.02 1.63
C ASN A 5 1.47 -16.51 2.36
N LEU A 6 1.38 -15.18 2.50
CA LEU A 6 0.28 -14.54 3.21
C LEU A 6 -1.06 -14.79 2.49
N SER A 7 -2.09 -15.06 3.27
CA SER A 7 -3.46 -15.25 2.79
C SER A 7 -4.29 -13.98 2.89
N GLU A 8 -5.51 -13.98 2.34
CA GLU A 8 -6.47 -12.88 2.58
C GLU A 8 -6.79 -12.72 4.07
N ARG A 9 -6.84 -13.81 4.84
CA ARG A 9 -7.03 -13.75 6.30
C ARG A 9 -5.88 -13.02 6.98
N SER A 10 -4.64 -13.24 6.51
CA SER A 10 -3.46 -12.52 6.99
C SER A 10 -3.59 -11.02 6.69
N CYS A 11 -4.05 -10.65 5.49
CA CYS A 11 -4.30 -9.25 5.12
C CYS A 11 -5.40 -8.60 5.97
N ALA A 12 -6.47 -9.32 6.28
CA ALA A 12 -7.54 -8.82 7.16
C ALA A 12 -7.05 -8.61 8.60
N ALA A 13 -6.20 -9.52 9.11
CA ALA A 13 -5.58 -9.37 10.42
C ALA A 13 -4.63 -8.16 10.46
N LEU A 14 -3.77 -8.01 9.43
CA LEU A 14 -2.89 -6.85 9.30
C LEU A 14 -3.68 -5.53 9.18
N SER A 15 -4.78 -5.53 8.43
CA SER A 15 -5.69 -4.38 8.34
C SER A 15 -6.25 -3.99 9.71
N SER A 16 -6.61 -4.98 10.53
CA SER A 16 -7.07 -4.75 11.91
C SER A 16 -5.97 -4.15 12.79
N VAL A 17 -4.70 -4.59 12.60
CA VAL A 17 -3.54 -3.98 13.27
C VAL A 17 -3.34 -2.53 12.81
N LEU A 18 -3.35 -2.26 11.51
CA LEU A 18 -3.21 -0.91 10.94
C LEU A 18 -4.32 0.05 11.40
N SER A 19 -5.53 -0.48 11.60
CA SER A 19 -6.70 0.27 12.08
C SER A 19 -6.73 0.47 13.60
N SER A 20 -5.83 -0.17 14.35
CA SER A 20 -5.86 -0.15 15.80
C SER A 20 -5.27 1.14 16.36
N ARG A 21 -5.99 1.81 17.26
CA ARG A 21 -5.55 3.03 17.98
C ARG A 21 -4.25 2.84 18.76
N TRP A 22 -3.92 1.59 19.08
CA TRP A 22 -2.76 1.22 19.89
C TRP A 22 -1.61 0.69 19.04
N SER A 23 -1.78 0.65 17.71
CA SER A 23 -0.72 0.22 16.82
C SER A 23 0.39 1.27 16.77
N SER A 24 1.61 0.83 17.08
CA SER A 24 2.84 1.59 16.92
C SER A 24 3.62 1.14 15.67
N LEU A 25 2.99 0.40 14.76
CA LEU A 25 3.66 -0.15 13.58
C LEU A 25 4.05 0.98 12.61
N ARG A 26 5.36 1.15 12.40
CA ARG A 26 5.92 2.18 11.49
C ARG A 26 6.31 1.62 10.14
N GLU A 27 6.73 0.37 10.11
CA GLU A 27 7.28 -0.26 8.91
C GLU A 27 6.63 -1.62 8.70
N LEU A 28 6.22 -1.89 7.47
CA LEU A 28 5.60 -3.16 7.10
C LEU A 28 6.11 -3.60 5.74
N ASP A 29 6.97 -4.61 5.76
CA ASP A 29 7.41 -5.28 4.54
C ASP A 29 6.57 -6.53 4.27
N LEU A 30 5.80 -6.51 3.19
CA LEU A 30 4.98 -7.61 2.68
C LEU A 30 5.45 -8.10 1.31
N SER A 31 6.64 -7.70 0.87
CA SER A 31 7.16 -8.03 -0.46
C SER A 31 7.15 -9.53 -0.75
N ILE A 32 7.10 -9.90 -2.04
CA ILE A 32 7.18 -11.31 -2.48
C ILE A 32 6.04 -12.15 -1.86
N ASN A 33 4.83 -11.61 -1.77
CA ASN A 33 3.64 -12.35 -1.36
C ASN A 33 2.54 -12.19 -2.41
N ASN A 34 1.82 -13.26 -2.74
CA ASN A 34 0.72 -13.20 -3.71
C ASN A 34 -0.55 -12.54 -3.12
N LEU A 35 -0.48 -11.23 -2.84
CA LEU A 35 -1.58 -10.50 -2.21
C LEU A 35 -2.68 -10.13 -3.20
N GLN A 36 -2.30 -9.82 -4.45
CA GLN A 36 -3.20 -9.35 -5.51
C GLN A 36 -4.01 -8.11 -5.09
N ASP A 37 -5.00 -7.77 -5.90
CA ASP A 37 -5.91 -6.66 -5.60
C ASP A 37 -6.74 -6.90 -4.33
N SER A 38 -7.11 -8.14 -4.02
CA SER A 38 -7.98 -8.44 -2.87
C SER A 38 -7.24 -8.21 -1.54
N GLY A 39 -6.01 -8.70 -1.40
CA GLY A 39 -5.18 -8.45 -0.23
C GLY A 39 -4.86 -6.97 -0.04
N VAL A 40 -4.49 -6.27 -1.11
CA VAL A 40 -4.19 -4.82 -1.05
C VAL A 40 -5.41 -3.99 -0.68
N LYS A 41 -6.61 -4.35 -1.14
CA LYS A 41 -7.86 -3.67 -0.72
C LYS A 41 -8.11 -3.80 0.78
N LEU A 42 -7.87 -4.97 1.35
CA LEU A 42 -8.00 -5.18 2.80
C LEU A 42 -7.00 -4.30 3.55
N LEU A 43 -5.74 -4.27 3.12
CA LEU A 43 -4.71 -3.41 3.72
C LEU A 43 -5.06 -1.92 3.60
N SER A 44 -5.55 -1.50 2.44
CA SER A 44 -5.97 -0.12 2.16
C SER A 44 -7.06 0.36 3.10
N ALA A 45 -7.98 -0.52 3.51
CA ALA A 45 -9.00 -0.20 4.50
C ALA A 45 -8.39 0.19 5.86
N GLY A 46 -7.28 -0.45 6.26
CA GLY A 46 -6.56 -0.09 7.49
C GLY A 46 -5.70 1.16 7.35
N LEU A 47 -5.03 1.33 6.21
CA LEU A 47 -4.24 2.55 5.91
C LEU A 47 -5.08 3.83 5.89
N LYS A 48 -6.36 3.72 5.52
CA LYS A 48 -7.31 4.84 5.46
C LYS A 48 -7.68 5.39 6.85
N MET A 49 -7.41 4.63 7.91
CA MET A 49 -7.80 5.01 9.26
C MET A 49 -6.89 6.12 9.82
N PRO A 50 -7.45 7.14 10.49
CA PRO A 50 -6.69 8.33 10.92
C PRO A 50 -5.64 8.05 11.99
N ASN A 51 -5.73 6.90 12.64
CA ASN A 51 -4.80 6.39 13.66
C ASN A 51 -3.75 5.44 13.09
N CYS A 52 -3.74 5.20 11.77
CA CYS A 52 -2.69 4.40 11.15
C CYS A 52 -1.37 5.19 11.18
N THR A 53 -0.36 4.65 11.87
CA THR A 53 0.93 5.31 12.09
C THR A 53 2.03 4.81 11.16
N LEU A 54 1.67 4.02 10.14
CA LEU A 54 2.61 3.40 9.21
C LEU A 54 3.28 4.46 8.33
N GLU A 55 4.59 4.38 8.23
CA GLU A 55 5.46 5.27 7.44
C GLU A 55 6.04 4.57 6.21
N ILE A 56 6.39 3.29 6.34
CA ILE A 56 7.03 2.52 5.26
C ILE A 56 6.20 1.28 4.96
N LEU A 57 5.80 1.14 3.69
CA LEU A 57 5.08 -0.02 3.19
C LEU A 57 5.76 -0.57 1.94
N ASN A 58 6.24 -1.81 2.02
CA ASN A 58 6.77 -2.54 0.87
C ASN A 58 5.76 -3.59 0.39
N LEU A 59 5.25 -3.38 -0.83
CA LEU A 59 4.34 -4.25 -1.57
C LEU A 59 4.96 -4.71 -2.90
N SER A 60 6.29 -4.70 -3.00
CA SER A 60 6.97 -5.17 -4.22
C SER A 60 6.72 -6.66 -4.48
N HIS A 61 6.64 -7.06 -5.74
CA HIS A 61 6.35 -8.44 -6.13
C HIS A 61 5.08 -9.03 -5.49
N CYS A 62 4.01 -8.23 -5.37
CA CYS A 62 2.76 -8.66 -4.74
C CYS A 62 1.61 -9.01 -5.71
N LEU A 63 1.90 -9.03 -7.01
CA LEU A 63 0.94 -9.26 -8.09
C LEU A 63 -0.24 -8.28 -8.06
N VAL A 64 0.02 -7.04 -7.62
CA VAL A 64 -0.98 -5.97 -7.56
C VAL A 64 -1.30 -5.48 -8.97
N ALA A 65 -2.58 -5.29 -9.26
CA ALA A 65 -3.08 -4.77 -10.53
C ALA A 65 -3.96 -3.52 -10.30
N ALA A 66 -4.63 -3.05 -11.34
CA ALA A 66 -5.36 -1.78 -11.40
C ALA A 66 -6.21 -1.45 -10.15
N LYS A 67 -6.97 -2.44 -9.63
CA LYS A 67 -7.89 -2.17 -8.51
C LYS A 67 -7.14 -2.03 -7.19
N GLY A 68 -5.98 -2.66 -7.04
CA GLY A 68 -5.10 -2.48 -5.90
C GLY A 68 -4.47 -1.09 -5.87
N TYR A 69 -3.95 -0.61 -7.01
CA TYR A 69 -3.43 0.77 -7.14
C TYR A 69 -4.49 1.82 -6.80
N THR A 70 -5.71 1.63 -7.32
CA THR A 70 -6.85 2.53 -7.03
C THR A 70 -7.20 2.54 -5.54
N ALA A 71 -7.18 1.38 -4.87
CA ALA A 71 -7.47 1.27 -3.45
C ALA A 71 -6.41 1.99 -2.60
N LEU A 72 -5.12 1.83 -2.94
CA LEU A 72 -4.03 2.53 -2.27
C LEU A 72 -4.12 4.04 -2.46
N ALA A 73 -4.35 4.52 -3.69
CA ALA A 73 -4.53 5.95 -3.96
C ALA A 73 -5.68 6.56 -3.13
N SER A 74 -6.80 5.84 -3.04
CA SER A 74 -7.94 6.26 -2.22
C SER A 74 -7.61 6.30 -0.73
N ALA A 75 -6.85 5.32 -0.22
CA ALA A 75 -6.43 5.29 1.18
C ALA A 75 -5.47 6.45 1.50
N LEU A 76 -4.49 6.73 0.65
CA LEU A 76 -3.52 7.82 0.85
C LEU A 76 -4.13 9.21 0.71
N SER A 77 -5.20 9.34 -0.08
CA SER A 77 -5.97 10.59 -0.19
C SER A 77 -6.96 10.80 0.98
N SER A 78 -7.17 9.78 1.80
CA SER A 78 -8.13 9.82 2.91
C SER A 78 -7.42 10.13 4.22
N ASN A 79 -7.69 11.31 4.79
CA ASN A 79 -6.94 11.87 5.93
C ASN A 79 -5.45 12.09 5.59
N PRO A 80 -4.72 12.94 6.34
CA PRO A 80 -3.28 13.05 6.14
C PRO A 80 -2.62 11.72 6.51
N SER A 81 -2.27 10.91 5.50
CA SER A 81 -1.55 9.66 5.71
C SER A 81 -0.20 9.93 6.34
N HIS A 82 0.24 9.04 7.24
CA HIS A 82 1.60 9.04 7.76
C HIS A 82 2.61 8.38 6.82
N LEU A 83 2.15 7.75 5.73
CA LEU A 83 3.00 7.01 4.82
C LEU A 83 3.97 7.95 4.10
N ARG A 84 5.26 7.65 4.22
CA ARG A 84 6.41 8.36 3.64
C ARG A 84 7.00 7.58 2.48
N GLU A 85 6.98 6.26 2.56
CA GLU A 85 7.57 5.39 1.55
C GLU A 85 6.59 4.28 1.16
N LEU A 86 6.38 4.15 -0.16
CA LEU A 86 5.57 3.09 -0.75
C LEU A 86 6.35 2.45 -1.88
N ASP A 87 6.68 1.17 -1.72
CA ASP A 87 7.28 0.37 -2.77
C ASP A 87 6.23 -0.54 -3.42
N LEU A 88 5.97 -0.29 -4.69
CA LEU A 88 5.08 -1.07 -5.57
C LEU A 88 5.83 -1.62 -6.78
N SER A 89 7.16 -1.67 -6.72
CA SER A 89 8.00 -2.25 -7.78
C SER A 89 7.61 -3.69 -8.10
N TYR A 90 7.84 -4.11 -9.34
CA TYR A 90 7.54 -5.47 -9.81
C TYR A 90 6.07 -5.92 -9.60
N ASN A 91 5.14 -5.00 -9.77
CA ASN A 91 3.71 -5.28 -9.88
C ASN A 91 3.24 -4.98 -11.31
N HIS A 92 1.92 -5.06 -11.55
CA HIS A 92 1.31 -4.86 -12.86
C HIS A 92 0.48 -3.57 -12.86
N PRO A 93 1.13 -2.38 -12.84
CA PRO A 93 0.39 -1.13 -12.92
C PRO A 93 -0.37 -1.04 -14.25
N ASP A 94 -1.61 -0.59 -14.20
CA ASP A 94 -2.30 -0.09 -15.38
C ASP A 94 -2.19 1.44 -15.44
N ASP A 95 -2.44 2.02 -16.61
CA ASP A 95 -2.35 3.47 -16.82
C ASP A 95 -3.26 4.26 -15.86
N SER A 96 -4.39 3.68 -15.44
CA SER A 96 -5.36 4.36 -14.59
C SER A 96 -4.89 4.46 -13.14
N GLY A 97 -4.39 3.37 -12.55
CA GLY A 97 -3.83 3.35 -11.21
C GLY A 97 -2.58 4.23 -11.08
N MET A 98 -1.72 4.22 -12.11
CA MET A 98 -0.53 5.07 -12.17
C MET A 98 -0.86 6.56 -12.18
N LYS A 99 -1.88 6.95 -12.97
CA LYS A 99 -2.36 8.33 -13.00
C LYS A 99 -2.88 8.78 -11.64
N LEU A 100 -3.59 7.92 -10.91
CA LEU A 100 -4.10 8.24 -9.57
C LEU A 100 -2.97 8.48 -8.56
N LEU A 101 -1.99 7.57 -8.49
CA LEU A 101 -0.83 7.75 -7.59
C LEU A 101 0.00 8.99 -7.99
N SER A 102 0.20 9.21 -9.29
CA SER A 102 0.94 10.38 -9.79
C SER A 102 0.22 11.70 -9.51
N ALA A 103 -1.12 11.71 -9.54
CA ALA A 103 -1.92 12.87 -9.14
C ALA A 103 -1.80 13.13 -7.64
N GLY A 104 -1.82 12.08 -6.83
CA GLY A 104 -1.61 12.15 -5.39
C GLY A 104 -0.27 12.78 -4.99
N LEU A 105 0.82 12.46 -5.69
CA LEU A 105 2.14 13.09 -5.45
C LEU A 105 2.15 14.61 -5.68
N LYS A 106 1.18 15.15 -6.42
CA LYS A 106 1.03 16.60 -6.63
C LYS A 106 0.10 17.25 -5.60
N ASP A 107 -0.62 16.45 -4.82
CA ASP A 107 -1.50 16.92 -3.76
C ASP A 107 -0.66 17.26 -2.52
N PRO A 108 -0.69 18.51 -2.01
CA PRO A 108 0.06 18.89 -0.81
C PRO A 108 -0.42 18.17 0.47
N GLY A 109 -1.59 17.52 0.43
CA GLY A 109 -2.09 16.68 1.51
C GLY A 109 -1.38 15.32 1.60
N TRP A 110 -0.76 14.86 0.53
CA TRP A 110 0.06 13.65 0.55
C TRP A 110 1.41 13.93 1.21
N ARG A 111 1.88 12.98 2.03
CA ARG A 111 3.17 13.07 2.74
C ARG A 111 4.20 12.08 2.23
N LEU A 112 3.91 11.44 1.09
CA LEU A 112 4.76 10.42 0.49
C LEU A 112 6.01 11.09 -0.09
N ASP A 113 7.17 10.73 0.44
CA ASP A 113 8.48 11.21 -0.05
C ASP A 113 8.97 10.34 -1.21
N THR A 114 8.73 9.03 -1.12
CA THR A 114 9.22 8.05 -2.08
C THR A 114 8.11 7.13 -2.55
N LEU A 115 7.95 7.05 -3.87
CA LEU A 115 7.09 6.07 -4.55
C LEU A 115 7.91 5.28 -5.57
N SER A 116 8.09 3.99 -5.34
CA SER A 116 8.79 3.08 -6.26
C SER A 116 7.80 2.31 -7.11
N LEU A 117 7.87 2.44 -8.44
CA LEU A 117 6.97 1.79 -9.40
C LEU A 117 7.71 0.95 -10.45
N ALA A 118 9.04 0.92 -10.41
CA ALA A 118 9.85 0.30 -11.45
C ALA A 118 9.56 -1.21 -11.55
N ALA A 119 9.37 -1.70 -12.77
CA ALA A 119 9.58 -3.10 -13.12
C ALA A 119 10.93 -3.17 -13.86
N LEU A 120 11.81 -4.11 -13.52
CA LEU A 120 12.92 -4.44 -14.44
C LEU A 120 12.28 -4.93 -15.74
N HIS A 121 12.31 -4.11 -16.78
CA HIS A 121 12.27 -4.62 -18.14
C HIS A 121 13.64 -5.24 -18.41
N LEU A 122 13.68 -6.57 -18.48
CA LEU A 122 14.75 -7.32 -19.16
C LEU A 122 14.22 -7.71 -20.54
#